data_AF-A0A2D6X0T5-F1
#
_entry.id   AF-A0A2D6X0T5-F1
#
_cell.length_a   1.000
_cell.length_b   1.000
_cell.length_c   1.000
_cell.angle_alpha   90.00
_cell.angle_beta   90.00
_cell.angle_gamma   90.00
#
_symmetry.space_group_name_H-M   'P 1'
#
loop_
_entity.id
_entity.type
_entity.pdbx_description
1 polymer ?
#
loop_
_entity_poly.entity_id
_entity_poly.type
_entity_poly.pdbx_seq_one_letter_code
_entity_poly.pdbx_strand_id
1 'polypeptide(L)'
;MKQKAVKCPACGYYFGKSYVPGKEIRELLTERSPNTRKRLRMITNSIQTKVPSDNSQHRYFMFLQAISKIEDDIVLWGINRFILDGHLNKTRGFSYLKYIMLNEKTNRKQRLKNEYSSIGRPPSIRNRKETSQ
;
A
#
# COMPACT_ATOMS: atom_id res chain seq x y z
N MET A 1 -0.45 -32.68 -7.97
CA MET A 1 -1.59 -33.06 -8.84
C MET A 1 -2.40 -31.81 -9.17
N LYS A 2 -2.49 -31.38 -10.44
CA LYS A 2 -3.37 -30.26 -10.84
C LYS A 2 -4.80 -30.79 -10.93
N GLN A 3 -5.70 -30.33 -10.05
CA GLN A 3 -7.12 -30.65 -10.16
C GLN A 3 -7.64 -30.09 -11.50
N LYS A 4 -8.20 -30.95 -12.35
CA LYS A 4 -8.81 -30.52 -13.61
C LYS A 4 -10.08 -29.74 -13.27
N ALA A 5 -10.22 -28.53 -13.83
CA ALA A 5 -11.41 -27.71 -13.64
C ALA A 5 -12.64 -28.48 -14.13
N VAL A 6 -13.62 -28.70 -13.24
CA VAL A 6 -14.85 -29.44 -13.54
C VAL A 6 -15.81 -28.46 -14.23
N LYS A 7 -16.23 -28.78 -15.45
CA LYS A 7 -17.19 -27.95 -16.20
C LYS A 7 -18.62 -28.33 -15.79
N CYS A 8 -19.43 -27.35 -15.42
CA CYS A 8 -20.86 -27.50 -15.15
C CYS A 8 -21.57 -27.96 -16.43
N PRO A 9 -22.31 -29.08 -16.42
CA PRO A 9 -23.03 -29.56 -17.59
C PRO A 9 -24.24 -28.68 -17.97
N ALA A 10 -24.82 -27.95 -17.02
CA ALA A 10 -26.03 -27.15 -17.26
C ALA A 10 -25.75 -25.75 -17.84
N CYS A 11 -24.66 -25.10 -17.41
CA CYS A 11 -24.33 -23.72 -17.81
C CYS A 11 -22.93 -23.53 -18.38
N GLY A 12 -22.12 -24.60 -18.44
CA GLY A 12 -20.75 -24.54 -18.98
C GLY A 12 -19.73 -23.82 -18.09
N TYR A 13 -20.11 -23.37 -16.89
CA TYR A 13 -19.21 -22.73 -15.93
C TYR A 13 -18.12 -23.70 -15.43
N TYR A 14 -16.87 -23.23 -15.29
CA TYR A 14 -15.76 -24.09 -14.81
C TYR A 14 -15.55 -23.92 -13.30
N PHE A 15 -15.91 -24.94 -12.54
CA PHE A 15 -15.55 -25.07 -11.13
C PHE A 15 -14.05 -25.36 -11.01
N GLY A 16 -13.37 -24.68 -10.06
CA GLY A 16 -11.94 -24.88 -9.81
C GLY A 16 -11.00 -24.00 -10.62
N LYS A 17 -11.48 -22.97 -11.34
CA LYS A 17 -10.60 -21.90 -11.82
C LYS A 17 -10.20 -21.01 -10.63
N SER A 18 -8.98 -21.19 -10.13
CA SER A 18 -8.41 -20.27 -9.14
C SER A 18 -8.10 -18.93 -9.79
N TYR A 19 -8.61 -17.84 -9.20
CA TYR A 19 -8.29 -16.47 -9.62
C TYR A 19 -6.82 -16.16 -9.35
N VAL A 20 -6.09 -15.75 -10.38
CA VAL A 20 -4.67 -15.38 -10.30
C VAL A 20 -4.55 -13.89 -10.62
N PRO A 21 -4.39 -13.01 -9.61
CA PRO A 21 -4.45 -11.55 -9.77
C PRO A 21 -3.18 -10.93 -10.41
N GLY A 22 -2.41 -11.70 -11.16
CA GLY A 22 -1.08 -11.30 -11.61
C GLY A 22 -1.08 -10.17 -12.66
N LYS A 23 -2.18 -9.99 -13.40
CA LYS A 23 -2.32 -8.90 -14.36
C LYS A 23 -2.67 -7.60 -13.62
N GLU A 24 -3.64 -7.68 -12.73
CA GLU A 24 -4.16 -6.59 -11.92
C GLU A 24 -3.09 -6.05 -10.96
N ILE A 25 -2.29 -6.93 -10.36
CA ILE A 25 -1.11 -6.52 -9.56
C ILE A 25 -0.14 -5.68 -10.40
N ARG A 26 0.10 -6.05 -11.66
CA ARG A 26 1.02 -5.30 -12.53
C ARG A 26 0.45 -3.92 -12.86
N GLU A 27 -0.84 -3.85 -13.20
CA GLU A 27 -1.56 -2.61 -13.48
C GLU A 27 -1.48 -1.64 -12.29
N LEU A 28 -1.82 -2.12 -11.08
CA LEU A 28 -1.74 -1.33 -9.84
C LEU A 28 -0.31 -0.83 -9.52
N LEU A 29 0.71 -1.61 -9.89
CA LEU A 29 2.11 -1.20 -9.69
C LEU A 29 2.62 -0.25 -10.78
N THR A 30 2.04 -0.28 -11.98
CA THR A 30 2.42 0.64 -13.08
C THR A 30 1.86 2.05 -12.89
N GLU A 31 0.75 2.19 -12.18
CA GLU A 31 0.18 3.48 -11.78
C GLU A 31 1.08 4.24 -10.78
N ARG A 32 2.06 3.56 -10.19
CA ARG A 32 2.96 4.09 -9.15
C ARG A 32 4.27 4.58 -9.73
N SER A 33 4.88 5.57 -9.07
CA SER A 33 6.22 6.01 -9.45
C SER A 33 7.24 4.86 -9.32
N PRO A 34 8.31 4.87 -10.14
CA PRO A 34 9.33 3.82 -10.10
C PRO A 34 9.96 3.61 -8.72
N ASN A 35 10.14 4.68 -7.94
CA ASN A 35 10.69 4.63 -6.59
C ASN A 35 9.73 3.93 -5.62
N THR A 36 8.46 4.34 -5.60
CA THR A 36 7.42 3.71 -4.75
C THR A 36 7.27 2.23 -5.08
N ARG A 37 7.24 1.89 -6.37
CA ARG A 37 7.18 0.50 -6.83
C ARG A 37 8.37 -0.33 -6.33
N LYS A 38 9.60 0.20 -6.41
CA LYS A 38 10.81 -0.47 -5.90
C LYS A 38 10.71 -0.72 -4.39
N ARG A 39 10.33 0.30 -3.62
CA ARG A 39 10.16 0.19 -2.16
C ARG A 39 9.06 -0.80 -1.77
N LEU A 40 7.92 -0.76 -2.46
CA LEU A 40 6.81 -1.70 -2.26
C LEU A 40 7.26 -3.14 -2.49
N ARG A 41 8.00 -3.43 -3.56
CA ARG A 41 8.54 -4.78 -3.81
C ARG A 41 9.46 -5.25 -2.69
N MET A 42 10.38 -4.39 -2.25
CA MET A 42 11.33 -4.73 -1.18
C MET A 42 10.62 -5.07 0.14
N ILE A 43 9.69 -4.22 0.58
CA ILE A 43 8.97 -4.45 1.83
C ILE A 43 8.01 -5.63 1.73
N THR A 44 7.36 -5.82 0.58
CA THR A 44 6.43 -6.94 0.34
C THR A 44 7.18 -8.26 0.44
N ASN A 45 8.33 -8.39 -0.23
CA ASN A 45 9.16 -9.59 -0.14
C ASN A 45 9.58 -9.85 1.32
N SER A 46 9.99 -8.79 2.03
CA SER A 46 10.40 -8.90 3.43
C SER A 46 9.26 -9.34 4.35
N ILE A 47 8.04 -8.83 4.13
CA ILE A 47 6.84 -9.23 4.86
C ILE A 47 6.49 -10.69 4.56
N GLN A 48 6.47 -11.10 3.29
CA GLN A 48 6.11 -12.47 2.90
C GLN A 48 7.10 -13.50 3.43
N THR A 49 8.38 -13.16 3.51
CA THR A 49 9.41 -14.03 4.12
C THR A 49 9.19 -14.18 5.63
N LYS A 50 8.80 -13.12 6.34
CA LYS A 50 8.66 -13.14 7.81
C LYS A 50 7.26 -13.49 8.31
N VAL A 51 6.24 -13.33 7.46
CA VAL A 51 4.84 -13.54 7.79
C VAL A 51 4.27 -14.54 6.77
N PRO A 52 4.41 -15.86 7.02
CA PRO A 52 4.00 -16.89 6.06
C PRO A 52 2.51 -16.83 5.70
N SER A 53 1.66 -16.36 6.63
CA SER A 53 0.24 -16.18 6.37
C SER A 53 -0.04 -15.15 5.28
N ASP A 54 0.85 -14.17 5.09
CA ASP A 54 0.78 -13.15 4.04
C ASP A 54 1.50 -13.54 2.75
N ASN A 55 2.10 -14.74 2.69
CA ASN A 55 2.73 -15.29 1.50
C ASN A 55 1.69 -15.82 0.49
N SER A 56 0.78 -14.96 0.06
CA SER A 56 -0.25 -15.24 -0.94
C SER A 56 -0.39 -14.08 -1.92
N GLN A 57 -0.44 -14.38 -3.22
CA GLN A 57 -0.69 -13.37 -4.26
C GLN A 57 -2.03 -12.66 -4.05
N HIS A 58 -3.05 -13.38 -3.57
CA HIS A 58 -4.36 -12.78 -3.29
C HIS A 58 -4.28 -11.71 -2.19
N ARG A 59 -3.55 -11.99 -1.10
CA ARG A 59 -3.35 -11.01 -0.02
C ARG A 59 -2.53 -9.82 -0.48
N TYR A 60 -1.51 -10.05 -1.29
CA TYR A 60 -0.75 -8.97 -1.89
C TYR A 60 -1.60 -8.08 -2.81
N PHE A 61 -2.44 -8.68 -3.65
CA PHE A 61 -3.41 -7.96 -4.47
C PHE A 61 -4.37 -7.11 -3.62
N MET A 62 -4.99 -7.70 -2.59
CA MET A 62 -5.90 -6.99 -1.69
C MET A 62 -5.21 -5.81 -0.98
N PHE A 63 -3.94 -5.98 -0.60
CA PHE A 63 -3.13 -4.91 -0.04
C PHE A 63 -2.91 -3.77 -1.05
N LEU A 64 -2.46 -4.08 -2.28
CA LEU A 64 -2.26 -3.06 -3.32
C LEU A 64 -3.55 -2.33 -3.68
N GLN A 65 -4.67 -3.07 -3.78
CA GLN A 65 -5.97 -2.48 -4.06
C GLN A 65 -6.39 -1.52 -2.94
N ALA A 66 -6.16 -1.87 -1.67
CA ALA A 66 -6.48 -1.01 -0.54
C ALA A 66 -5.68 0.30 -0.52
N ILE A 67 -4.43 0.27 -0.99
CA ILE A 67 -3.58 1.46 -1.05
C ILE A 67 -3.65 2.20 -2.39
N SER A 68 -4.36 1.67 -3.38
CA SER A 68 -4.44 2.20 -4.76
C SER A 68 -4.75 3.70 -4.84
N LYS A 69 -5.58 4.21 -3.95
CA LYS A 69 -5.98 5.63 -3.89
C LYS A 69 -5.13 6.49 -2.95
N ILE A 70 -4.07 5.96 -2.35
CA ILE A 70 -3.16 6.68 -1.45
C ILE A 70 -2.05 7.32 -2.28
N GLU A 71 -1.63 8.54 -1.97
CA GLU A 71 -0.52 9.23 -2.64
C GLU A 71 0.82 8.54 -2.39
N ASP A 72 1.74 8.59 -3.36
CA ASP A 72 3.05 7.94 -3.29
C ASP A 72 3.89 8.41 -2.09
N ASP A 73 3.83 9.70 -1.74
CA ASP A 73 4.53 10.26 -0.58
C ASP A 73 4.10 9.59 0.74
N ILE A 74 2.80 9.35 0.89
CA ILE A 74 2.23 8.70 2.09
C ILE A 74 2.60 7.21 2.10
N VAL A 75 2.61 6.55 0.94
CA VAL A 75 3.05 5.16 0.83
C VAL A 75 4.53 5.05 1.24
N LEU A 76 5.41 5.89 0.70
CA LEU A 76 6.83 5.90 1.06
C LEU A 76 7.05 6.20 2.54
N TRP A 77 6.35 7.21 3.08
CA TRP A 77 6.38 7.52 4.51
C TRP A 77 5.94 6.31 5.36
N GLY A 78 4.83 5.66 4.99
CA GLY A 78 4.30 4.51 5.72
C GLY A 78 5.24 3.31 5.71
N ILE A 79 5.89 3.03 4.58
CA ILE A 79 6.93 1.99 4.47
C ILE A 79 8.10 2.31 5.40
N ASN A 80 8.62 3.54 5.34
CA ASN A 80 9.75 3.94 6.17
C ASN A 80 9.39 3.87 7.66
N ARG A 81 8.22 4.37 8.05
CA ARG A 81 7.72 4.31 9.43
C ARG A 81 7.60 2.87 9.92
N PHE A 82 7.05 1.99 9.10
CA PHE A 82 6.90 0.58 9.42
C PHE A 82 8.25 -0.13 9.67
N ILE A 83 9.27 0.21 8.87
CA ILE A 83 10.63 -0.31 9.04
C ILE A 83 11.26 0.26 10.31
N LEU A 84 11.21 1.58 10.50
CA LEU A 84 11.80 2.28 11.65
C LEU A 84 11.22 1.80 12.98
N ASP A 85 9.91 1.58 13.06
CA ASP A 85 9.23 1.09 14.26
C ASP A 85 9.44 -0.42 14.52
N GLY A 86 10.28 -1.07 13.69
CA GLY A 86 10.65 -2.49 13.82
C GLY A 86 9.46 -3.44 13.65
N HIS A 87 8.37 -3.01 13.01
CA HIS A 87 7.16 -3.82 12.86
C HIS A 87 7.38 -5.10 12.05
N LEU A 88 8.37 -5.07 11.17
CA LEU A 88 8.82 -6.23 10.41
C LEU A 88 9.35 -7.35 11.33
N ASN A 89 10.00 -7.02 12.45
CA ASN A 89 10.50 -8.01 13.41
C ASN A 89 9.39 -8.54 14.33
N LYS A 90 8.32 -7.76 14.51
CA LYS A 90 7.13 -8.12 15.30
C LYS A 90 6.09 -8.91 14.48
N THR A 91 6.52 -9.51 13.37
CA THR A 91 5.70 -10.30 12.44
C THR A 91 4.41 -9.61 11.99
N ARG A 92 4.41 -8.27 11.94
CA ARG A 92 3.26 -7.51 11.44
C ARG A 92 3.22 -7.60 9.92
N GLY A 93 2.04 -7.88 9.38
CA GLY A 93 1.84 -8.12 7.96
C GLY A 93 1.28 -6.92 7.17
N PHE A 94 0.75 -7.20 5.99
CA PHE A 94 0.14 -6.21 5.09
C PHE A 94 -1.00 -5.44 5.74
N SER A 95 -1.80 -6.10 6.59
CA SER A 95 -2.93 -5.45 7.26
C SER A 95 -2.48 -4.27 8.13
N TYR A 96 -1.36 -4.40 8.83
CA TYR A 96 -0.84 -3.36 9.70
C TYR A 96 -0.17 -2.24 8.91
N LEU A 97 0.59 -2.58 7.87
CA LEU A 97 1.18 -1.59 6.96
C LEU A 97 0.08 -0.75 6.29
N LYS A 98 -1.00 -1.39 5.82
CA LYS A 98 -2.20 -0.74 5.29
C LYS A 98 -2.78 0.24 6.32
N TYR A 99 -2.94 -0.19 7.56
CA TYR A 99 -3.49 0.64 8.63
C TYR A 99 -2.66 1.92 8.86
N ILE A 100 -1.32 1.82 8.90
CA ILE A 100 -0.43 2.99 9.02
C ILE A 100 -0.67 4.00 7.90
N MET A 101 -0.72 3.53 6.65
CA MET A 101 -0.89 4.40 5.49
C MET A 101 -2.26 5.07 5.45
N LEU A 102 -3.32 4.32 5.78
CA LEU A 102 -4.68 4.86 5.84
C LEU A 102 -4.84 5.89 6.95
N ASN A 103 -4.30 5.59 8.13
CA ASN A 103 -4.35 6.48 9.29
C ASN A 103 -3.59 7.79 9.02
N GLU A 104 -2.44 7.72 8.33
CA GLU A 104 -1.74 8.93 7.90
C GLU A 104 -2.57 9.72 6.89
N LYS A 105 -3.14 9.07 5.88
CA LYS A 105 -3.97 9.74 4.88
C LYS A 105 -5.15 10.49 5.52
N THR A 106 -5.82 9.92 6.51
CA THR A 106 -6.95 10.56 7.19
C THR A 106 -6.50 11.68 8.13
N ASN A 107 -5.42 11.46 8.89
CA ASN A 107 -5.06 12.34 10.00
C ASN A 107 -3.98 13.37 9.68
N ARG A 108 -3.33 13.31 8.51
CA ARG A 108 -2.21 14.20 8.16
C ARG A 108 -2.56 15.68 8.29
N LYS A 109 -3.72 16.10 7.77
CA LYS A 109 -4.17 17.50 7.86
C LYS A 109 -4.38 17.95 9.30
N GLN A 110 -5.02 17.10 10.11
CA GLN A 110 -5.28 17.42 11.51
C GLN A 110 -3.98 17.45 12.32
N ARG A 111 -3.06 16.51 12.07
CA ARG A 111 -1.75 16.47 12.74
C ARG A 111 -0.96 17.74 12.43
N LEU A 112 -0.89 18.14 11.17
CA LEU A 112 -0.23 19.40 10.78
C LEU A 112 -0.86 20.61 11.48
N LYS A 113 -2.20 20.70 11.51
CA LYS A 113 -2.90 21.78 12.23
C LYS A 113 -2.56 21.81 13.72
N ASN A 114 -2.48 20.65 14.37
CA ASN A 114 -2.12 20.52 15.78
C ASN A 114 -0.65 20.91 16.01
N GLU A 115 0.27 20.47 15.15
CA GLU A 115 1.68 20.85 15.18
C GLU A 115 1.83 22.38 15.06
N TYR A 116 1.19 23.00 14.07
CA TYR A 116 1.17 24.47 13.92
C TYR A 116 0.64 25.18 15.17
N SER A 117 -0.47 24.69 15.74
CA SER A 117 -1.08 25.28 16.93
C SER A 117 -0.16 25.16 18.15
N SER A 118 0.54 24.03 18.31
CA SER A 118 1.47 23.78 19.42
C SER A 118 2.73 24.64 19.38
N ILE A 119 3.19 25.01 18.18
CA ILE A 119 4.38 25.86 17.98
C ILE A 119 4.06 27.34 18.31
N GLY A 120 2.79 27.71 18.44
CA GLY A 120 2.36 29.07 18.80
C GLY A 120 2.71 30.15 17.76
N ARG A 121 3.13 29.74 16.55
CA ARG A 121 3.47 30.66 15.45
C ARG A 121 2.36 30.62 14.39
N PRO A 122 1.88 31.78 13.91
CA PRO A 122 1.00 31.81 12.76
C PRO A 122 1.72 31.22 11.53
N PRO A 123 1.01 30.53 10.62
CA PRO A 123 1.61 29.96 9.42
C PRO A 123 2.27 31.08 8.61
N SER A 124 3.54 30.89 8.20
CA SER A 124 4.19 31.88 7.34
C SER A 124 3.58 31.83 5.94
N ILE A 125 2.85 32.87 5.58
CA ILE A 125 2.31 33.03 4.23
C ILE A 125 3.49 33.41 3.33
N ARG A 126 4.18 32.41 2.77
CA ARG A 126 5.13 32.66 1.68
C ARG A 126 4.33 32.94 0.42
N ASN A 127 4.06 34.22 0.16
CA ASN A 127 3.68 34.68 -1.17
C ASN A 127 4.85 34.36 -2.11
N ARG A 128 4.78 33.26 -2.87
CA ARG A 128 5.64 33.11 -4.05
C ARG A 128 5.22 34.22 -5.00
N LYS A 129 5.97 35.31 -5.04
CA LYS A 129 5.88 36.24 -6.16
C LYS A 129 6.26 35.45 -7.39
N GLU A 130 5.31 35.28 -8.30
CA GLU A 130 5.57 34.82 -9.65
C GLU A 130 6.52 35.84 -10.28
N THR A 131 7.80 35.51 -10.37
CA THR A 131 8.74 36.24 -11.21
C THR A 131 8.42 35.89 -12.65
N SER A 132 7.56 36.69 -13.26
CA SER A 132 7.43 36.81 -14.71
C SER A 132 8.55 37.72 -15.22
N GLN A 133 9.62 37.14 -15.77
CA GLN A 133 10.53 37.76 -16.75
C GLN A 133 11.05 36.67 -17.69
#